data_AF-A0A6G1SKS8-F1
#
_entry.id   AF-A0A6G1SKS8-F1
#
_cell.length_a   1.000
_cell.length_b   1.000
_cell.length_c   1.000
_cell.angle_alpha   90.00
_cell.angle_beta   90.00
_cell.angle_gamma   90.00
#
_symmetry.space_group_name_H-M   'P 1'
#
loop_
_entity.id
_entity.type
_entity.pdbx_description
1 polymer ?
#
loop_
_entity_poly.entity_id
_entity_poly.type
_entity_poly.pdbx_seq_one_letter_code
_entity_poly.pdbx_strand_id
1 'polypeptide(L)'
;TFIKTAAWARDHVNEGQFAYALSVAVIQRDDTTGVVLPPLYEVYPHLYFHGSDIAEFQSAKMQGHTHYVAMTNWTGASDVLHPEDLLGYFTQDVGLNAYHAYAHLYQPFWLNSEKYGLNTYVNRGEAFYYFYQQILAHYNLHRLANYLPEMNDFDWNMPIEYGYNPDLKYHNGQAFPARPDNAELSSLKSYTVEDVKTIEKRIKDAIDSGYVIGKDGNVISIKNYIHGINIIGNIVEGNEDSVNSRYYGSYTTMLHNLLALIMDPATEHGVAPGVVGHYETALRDPAFYYLQKHINGIFKQYKDQLPSYRGDDLFFSGVAVK
;
A
#
# COMPACT_ATOMS: atom_id res chain seq x y z
N THR A 1 -0.85 17.49 -27.93
CA THR A 1 -1.14 16.07 -28.16
C THR A 1 -1.75 15.41 -26.93
N PHE A 2 -1.14 15.55 -25.75
CA PHE A 2 -1.60 14.96 -24.49
C PHE A 2 -3.12 15.07 -24.23
N ILE A 3 -3.69 16.28 -24.24
CA ILE A 3 -5.13 16.50 -23.99
C ILE A 3 -6.02 15.76 -25.01
N LYS A 4 -5.63 15.71 -26.29
CA LYS A 4 -6.41 15.00 -27.31
C LYS A 4 -6.38 13.49 -27.07
N THR A 5 -5.24 12.95 -26.66
CA THR A 5 -5.10 11.54 -26.28
C THR A 5 -5.90 11.22 -25.02
N ALA A 6 -5.87 12.09 -24.01
CA ALA A 6 -6.67 11.94 -22.79
C ALA A 6 -8.18 11.96 -23.09
N ALA A 7 -8.64 12.88 -23.93
CA ALA A 7 -10.03 12.95 -24.35
C ALA A 7 -10.46 11.68 -25.11
N TRP A 8 -9.61 11.15 -26.00
CA TRP A 8 -9.88 9.89 -26.67
C TRP A 8 -9.94 8.72 -25.66
N ALA A 9 -8.95 8.60 -24.78
CA ALA A 9 -8.88 7.50 -23.82
C ALA A 9 -10.06 7.49 -22.84
N ARG A 10 -10.52 8.68 -22.40
CA ARG A 10 -11.69 8.84 -21.53
C ARG A 10 -12.93 8.13 -22.07
N ASP A 11 -13.12 8.14 -23.38
CA ASP A 11 -14.32 7.61 -24.02
C ASP A 11 -14.15 6.16 -24.51
N HIS A 12 -12.92 5.60 -24.46
CA HIS A 12 -12.59 4.29 -25.07
C HIS A 12 -11.92 3.29 -24.12
N VAL A 13 -11.52 3.71 -22.91
CA VAL A 13 -10.82 2.89 -21.92
C VAL A 13 -11.68 2.82 -20.65
N ASN A 14 -11.52 1.76 -19.85
CA ASN A 14 -12.18 1.67 -18.54
C ASN A 14 -11.89 2.93 -17.70
N GLU A 15 -12.90 3.43 -17.02
CA GLU A 15 -12.89 4.67 -16.28
C GLU A 15 -11.85 4.71 -15.15
N GLY A 16 -11.66 3.58 -14.44
CA GLY A 16 -10.63 3.46 -13.40
C GLY A 16 -9.22 3.45 -13.98
N GLN A 17 -9.01 2.69 -15.06
CA GLN A 17 -7.74 2.68 -15.78
C GLN A 17 -7.39 4.06 -16.35
N PHE A 18 -8.39 4.78 -16.91
CA PHE A 18 -8.22 6.13 -17.41
C PHE A 18 -7.85 7.11 -16.30
N ALA A 19 -8.61 7.13 -15.19
CA ALA A 19 -8.36 8.03 -14.07
C ALA A 19 -6.97 7.81 -13.47
N TYR A 20 -6.58 6.55 -13.28
CA TYR A 20 -5.25 6.17 -12.81
C TYR A 20 -4.15 6.66 -13.76
N ALA A 21 -4.23 6.26 -15.04
CA ALA A 21 -3.20 6.59 -16.03
C ALA A 21 -3.08 8.10 -16.27
N LEU A 22 -4.20 8.83 -16.28
CA LEU A 22 -4.19 10.28 -16.39
C LEU A 22 -3.52 10.92 -15.18
N SER A 23 -3.83 10.46 -13.97
CA SER A 23 -3.24 11.00 -12.73
C SER A 23 -1.74 10.82 -12.71
N VAL A 24 -1.25 9.61 -13.01
CA VAL A 24 0.19 9.34 -13.13
C VAL A 24 0.80 10.22 -14.24
N ALA A 25 0.16 10.31 -15.41
CA ALA A 25 0.69 11.13 -16.50
C ALA A 25 0.81 12.61 -16.13
N VAL A 26 -0.18 13.18 -15.43
CA VAL A 26 -0.13 14.58 -14.97
C VAL A 26 0.96 14.80 -13.92
N ILE A 27 1.20 13.82 -13.04
CA ILE A 27 2.26 13.92 -12.02
C ILE A 27 3.65 13.84 -12.64
N GLN A 28 3.85 12.96 -13.62
CA GLN A 28 5.18 12.62 -14.14
C GLN A 28 5.66 13.51 -15.29
N ARG A 29 4.77 14.28 -15.93
CA ARG A 29 5.12 15.08 -17.11
C ARG A 29 5.57 16.49 -16.74
N ASP A 30 6.70 16.92 -17.28
CA ASP A 30 7.24 18.27 -17.06
C ASP A 30 6.28 19.37 -17.50
N ASP A 31 5.57 19.20 -18.62
CA ASP A 31 4.64 20.22 -19.16
C ASP A 31 3.34 20.36 -18.37
N THR A 32 3.07 19.46 -17.41
CA THR A 32 1.94 19.55 -16.48
C THR A 32 2.38 19.95 -15.08
N THR A 33 3.64 20.35 -14.88
CA THR A 33 4.12 20.90 -13.61
C THR A 33 3.25 22.07 -13.16
N GLY A 34 2.74 22.01 -11.93
CA GLY A 34 1.85 23.03 -11.36
C GLY A 34 0.35 22.82 -11.65
N VAL A 35 -0.01 21.81 -12.44
CA VAL A 35 -1.41 21.37 -12.56
C VAL A 35 -1.83 20.70 -11.24
N VAL A 36 -2.96 21.12 -10.70
CA VAL A 36 -3.55 20.53 -9.48
C VAL A 36 -4.58 19.50 -9.89
N LEU A 37 -4.35 18.24 -9.52
CA LEU A 37 -5.35 17.18 -9.67
C LEU A 37 -6.43 17.34 -8.58
N PRO A 38 -7.71 17.07 -8.91
CA PRO A 38 -8.75 16.99 -7.90
C PRO A 38 -8.47 15.87 -6.90
N PRO A 39 -8.93 15.98 -5.65
CA PRO A 39 -8.78 14.93 -4.66
C PRO A 39 -9.39 13.60 -5.13
N LEU A 40 -8.70 12.49 -4.87
CA LEU A 40 -9.16 11.16 -5.29
C LEU A 40 -10.53 10.77 -4.72
N TYR A 41 -10.84 11.21 -3.50
CA TYR A 41 -12.16 11.00 -2.89
C TYR A 41 -13.29 11.81 -3.53
N GLU A 42 -12.98 12.85 -4.32
CA GLU A 42 -13.96 13.55 -5.17
C GLU A 42 -14.08 12.92 -6.55
N VAL A 43 -12.99 12.34 -7.07
CA VAL A 43 -12.97 11.67 -8.38
C VAL A 43 -13.63 10.31 -8.32
N TYR A 44 -13.30 9.51 -7.29
CA TYR A 44 -13.78 8.15 -7.13
C TYR A 44 -14.34 7.89 -5.72
N PRO A 45 -15.47 8.52 -5.35
CA PRO A 45 -16.02 8.47 -3.98
C PRO A 45 -16.36 7.07 -3.47
N HIS A 46 -16.61 6.12 -4.36
CA HIS A 46 -16.95 4.72 -4.04
C HIS A 46 -15.84 3.98 -3.29
N LEU A 47 -14.58 4.43 -3.41
CA LEU A 47 -13.44 3.89 -2.67
C LEU A 47 -13.26 4.55 -1.30
N TYR A 48 -14.04 5.59 -0.98
CA TYR A 48 -13.82 6.40 0.22
C TYR A 48 -15.03 6.46 1.16
N PHE A 49 -16.24 6.36 0.62
CA PHE A 49 -17.49 6.44 1.37
C PHE A 49 -18.23 5.11 1.37
N HIS A 50 -19.01 4.87 2.44
CA HIS A 50 -19.71 3.61 2.61
C HIS A 50 -20.76 3.38 1.52
N GLY A 51 -20.99 2.12 1.17
CA GLY A 51 -21.96 1.72 0.17
C GLY A 51 -23.40 2.05 0.57
N SER A 52 -23.65 2.19 1.88
CA SER A 52 -24.88 2.73 2.47
C SER A 52 -25.03 4.23 2.20
N ASP A 53 -24.01 5.03 2.48
CA ASP A 53 -23.99 6.47 2.18
C ASP A 53 -24.20 6.75 0.69
N ILE A 54 -23.47 6.03 -0.18
CA ILE A 54 -23.59 6.19 -1.64
C ILE A 54 -25.03 5.89 -2.10
N ALA A 55 -25.67 4.87 -1.54
CA ALA A 55 -27.06 4.54 -1.85
C ALA A 55 -28.04 5.64 -1.39
N GLU A 56 -27.77 6.28 -0.24
CA GLU A 56 -28.54 7.43 0.24
C GLU A 56 -28.43 8.62 -0.72
N PHE A 57 -27.22 8.97 -1.16
CA PHE A 57 -27.01 10.03 -2.15
C PHE A 57 -27.70 9.73 -3.49
N GLN A 58 -27.64 8.48 -3.96
CA GLN A 58 -28.35 8.05 -5.17
C GLN A 58 -29.88 8.18 -5.01
N SER A 59 -30.42 7.81 -3.85
CA SER A 59 -31.84 7.97 -3.53
C SER A 59 -32.26 9.44 -3.54
N ALA A 60 -31.49 10.31 -2.89
CA ALA A 60 -31.75 11.75 -2.87
C ALA A 60 -31.74 12.33 -4.31
N LYS A 61 -30.80 11.87 -5.15
CA LYS A 61 -30.76 12.28 -6.56
C LYS A 61 -32.00 11.85 -7.34
N MET A 62 -32.48 10.62 -7.13
CA MET A 62 -33.72 10.12 -7.77
C MET A 62 -34.96 10.90 -7.33
N GLN A 63 -34.97 11.41 -6.10
CA GLN A 63 -36.04 12.27 -5.57
C GLN A 63 -35.97 13.72 -6.08
N GLY A 64 -34.99 14.05 -6.91
CA GLY A 64 -34.83 15.38 -7.51
C GLY A 64 -34.08 16.39 -6.64
N HIS A 65 -33.44 15.95 -5.55
CA HIS A 65 -32.57 16.83 -4.78
C HIS A 65 -31.33 17.22 -5.59
N THR A 66 -31.03 18.52 -5.64
CA THR A 66 -29.84 19.07 -6.30
C THR A 66 -28.72 19.43 -5.32
N HIS A 67 -29.06 19.53 -4.03
CA HIS A 67 -28.13 19.69 -2.92
C HIS A 67 -28.58 18.77 -1.80
N TYR A 68 -27.65 17.94 -1.32
CA TYR A 68 -27.90 16.95 -0.27
C TYR A 68 -26.65 16.85 0.59
N VAL A 69 -26.84 16.82 1.92
CA VAL A 69 -25.77 16.71 2.89
C VAL A 69 -26.19 15.63 3.88
N ALA A 70 -25.35 14.61 4.02
CA ALA A 70 -25.51 13.54 4.99
C ALA A 70 -24.29 13.50 5.90
N MET A 71 -24.53 13.20 7.17
CA MET A 71 -23.46 12.91 8.12
C MET A 71 -23.15 11.42 8.01
N THR A 72 -21.86 11.09 7.88
CA THR A 72 -21.37 9.71 7.90
C THR A 72 -20.47 9.50 9.10
N ASN A 73 -20.29 8.25 9.50
CA ASN A 73 -19.41 7.82 10.58
C ASN A 73 -18.55 6.64 10.11
N TRP A 74 -17.48 6.27 10.82
CA TRP A 74 -16.67 5.11 10.41
C TRP A 74 -17.39 3.78 10.72
N THR A 75 -17.03 2.69 10.01
CA THR A 75 -17.64 1.38 10.27
C THR A 75 -17.33 0.91 11.69
N GLY A 76 -18.33 0.40 12.42
CA GLY A 76 -18.16 -0.04 13.81
C GLY A 76 -18.24 1.08 14.86
N ALA A 77 -18.47 2.33 14.45
CA ALA A 77 -18.60 3.45 15.39
C ALA A 77 -19.85 3.34 16.30
N SER A 78 -20.94 2.75 15.81
CA SER A 78 -22.18 2.57 16.57
C SER A 78 -22.17 1.31 17.43
N ASP A 79 -21.52 0.25 16.95
CA ASP A 79 -21.41 -1.04 17.62
C ASP A 79 -19.97 -1.54 17.44
N VAL A 80 -19.12 -1.29 18.43
CA VAL A 80 -17.73 -1.78 18.46
C VAL A 80 -17.79 -3.29 18.66
N LEU A 81 -17.50 -4.05 17.61
CA LEU A 81 -17.51 -5.52 17.62
C LEU A 81 -16.11 -6.06 17.93
N HIS A 82 -15.08 -5.38 17.43
CA HIS A 82 -13.69 -5.75 17.61
C HIS A 82 -12.86 -4.57 18.13
N PRO A 83 -11.76 -4.80 18.87
CA PRO A 83 -10.89 -3.73 19.34
C PRO A 83 -10.37 -2.83 18.22
N GLU A 84 -10.19 -3.37 17.02
CA GLU A 84 -9.76 -2.63 15.82
C GLU A 84 -10.76 -1.55 15.36
N ASP A 85 -12.05 -1.68 15.69
CA ASP A 85 -13.06 -0.68 15.33
C ASP A 85 -12.83 0.67 16.05
N LEU A 86 -12.11 0.66 17.18
CA LEU A 86 -11.70 1.87 17.90
C LEU A 86 -10.76 2.76 17.08
N LEU A 87 -10.11 2.19 16.06
CA LEU A 87 -9.16 2.89 15.19
C LEU A 87 -9.80 3.39 13.90
N GLY A 88 -11.10 3.15 13.68
CA GLY A 88 -11.76 3.47 12.42
C GLY A 88 -11.70 4.95 12.03
N TYR A 89 -11.67 5.86 13.00
CA TYR A 89 -11.47 7.30 12.73
C TYR A 89 -10.12 7.61 12.06
N PHE A 90 -9.09 6.78 12.30
CA PHE A 90 -7.77 6.90 11.70
C PHE A 90 -7.72 6.09 10.40
N THR A 91 -8.06 4.80 10.45
CA THR A 91 -7.89 3.88 9.31
C THR A 91 -8.84 4.19 8.15
N GLN A 92 -9.99 4.80 8.41
CA GLN A 92 -10.98 5.17 7.39
C GLN A 92 -10.97 6.66 7.03
N ASP A 93 -10.02 7.42 7.57
CA ASP A 93 -9.86 8.82 7.18
C ASP A 93 -9.59 8.94 5.67
N VAL A 94 -10.34 9.83 5.02
CA VAL A 94 -10.23 10.02 3.56
C VAL A 94 -8.90 10.63 3.16
N GLY A 95 -8.31 11.47 4.03
CA GLY A 95 -7.00 12.09 3.83
C GLY A 95 -5.87 11.07 3.91
N LEU A 96 -5.89 10.18 4.91
CA LEU A 96 -4.91 9.12 5.09
C LEU A 96 -4.91 8.14 3.90
N ASN A 97 -6.09 7.69 3.49
CA ASN A 97 -6.23 6.78 2.35
C ASN A 97 -5.86 7.45 1.03
N ALA A 98 -6.20 8.74 0.84
CA ALA A 98 -5.72 9.49 -0.32
C ALA A 98 -4.20 9.69 -0.30
N TYR A 99 -3.60 9.93 0.88
CA TYR A 99 -2.15 10.04 1.05
C TYR A 99 -1.43 8.76 0.63
N HIS A 100 -1.95 7.59 0.98
CA HIS A 100 -1.42 6.30 0.52
C HIS A 100 -1.50 6.13 -0.99
N ALA A 101 -2.66 6.42 -1.58
CA ALA A 101 -2.82 6.39 -3.02
C ALA A 101 -1.90 7.38 -3.75
N TYR A 102 -1.72 8.59 -3.21
CA TYR A 102 -0.77 9.56 -3.77
C TYR A 102 0.66 9.03 -3.74
N ALA A 103 1.11 8.44 -2.63
CA ALA A 103 2.46 7.87 -2.55
C ALA A 103 2.72 6.88 -3.70
N HIS A 104 1.72 6.03 -4.00
CA HIS A 104 1.78 5.14 -5.16
C HIS A 104 1.75 5.89 -6.50
N LEU A 105 0.90 6.89 -6.70
CA LEU A 105 0.83 7.66 -7.96
C LEU A 105 2.13 8.42 -8.26
N TYR A 106 2.81 8.93 -7.22
CA TYR A 106 4.10 9.58 -7.34
C TYR A 106 5.21 8.57 -7.63
N GLN A 107 5.15 7.35 -7.07
CA GLN A 107 6.17 6.33 -7.29
C GLN A 107 5.61 4.93 -7.66
N PRO A 108 4.95 4.77 -8.82
CA PRO A 108 4.28 3.51 -9.15
C PRO A 108 5.29 2.38 -9.33
N PHE A 109 5.13 1.26 -8.62
CA PHE A 109 6.09 0.12 -8.62
C PHE A 109 6.47 -0.37 -10.03
N TRP A 110 5.54 -0.29 -11.00
CA TRP A 110 5.74 -0.71 -12.39
C TRP A 110 6.43 0.34 -13.28
N LEU A 111 6.71 1.54 -12.77
CA LEU A 111 7.39 2.59 -13.51
C LEU A 111 8.90 2.45 -13.35
N ASN A 112 9.61 2.28 -14.46
CA ASN A 112 11.07 2.20 -14.49
C ASN A 112 11.67 3.61 -14.60
N SER A 113 12.41 4.04 -13.58
CA SER A 113 12.94 5.42 -13.50
C SER A 113 13.94 5.73 -14.62
N GLU A 114 14.82 4.78 -14.94
CA GLU A 114 15.86 4.92 -15.96
C GLU A 114 15.28 5.04 -17.38
N LYS A 115 14.35 4.15 -17.74
CA LYS A 115 13.71 4.09 -19.07
C LYS A 115 13.01 5.41 -19.42
N TYR A 116 12.40 6.06 -18.43
CA TYR A 116 11.67 7.30 -18.62
C TYR A 116 12.49 8.54 -18.26
N GLY A 117 13.77 8.39 -17.92
CA GLY A 117 14.68 9.50 -17.60
C GLY A 117 14.26 10.29 -16.37
N LEU A 118 13.58 9.65 -15.41
CA LEU A 118 12.99 10.31 -14.26
C LEU A 118 14.04 10.45 -13.15
N ASN A 119 14.64 11.63 -13.06
CA ASN A 119 15.67 11.96 -12.06
C ASN A 119 15.10 12.18 -10.64
N THR A 120 13.79 12.13 -10.45
CA THR A 120 13.09 12.35 -9.17
C THR A 120 13.14 11.14 -8.23
N TYR A 121 13.57 9.96 -8.73
CA TYR A 121 13.58 8.69 -7.98
C TYR A 121 14.89 8.40 -7.23
N VAL A 122 15.52 9.43 -6.67
CA VAL A 122 16.70 9.21 -5.83
C VAL A 122 16.26 8.50 -4.54
N ASN A 123 16.86 7.34 -4.24
CA ASN A 123 16.58 6.51 -3.07
C ASN A 123 15.13 6.00 -2.94
N ARG A 124 14.48 5.70 -4.07
CA ARG A 124 13.12 5.14 -4.12
C ARG A 124 12.86 4.00 -3.13
N GLY A 125 13.74 3.01 -3.06
CA GLY A 125 13.56 1.87 -2.17
C GLY A 125 13.64 2.27 -0.70
N GLU A 126 14.48 3.25 -0.36
CA GLU A 126 14.51 3.81 0.99
C GLU A 126 13.22 4.58 1.30
N ALA A 127 12.71 5.35 0.33
CA ALA A 127 11.45 6.07 0.47
C ALA A 127 10.27 5.11 0.70
N PHE A 128 10.22 3.98 -0.01
CA PHE A 128 9.24 2.90 0.23
C PHE A 128 9.29 2.40 1.67
N TYR A 129 10.49 2.02 2.15
CA TYR A 129 10.69 1.57 3.53
C TYR A 129 10.23 2.63 4.53
N TYR A 130 10.69 3.86 4.36
CA TYR A 130 10.42 4.95 5.28
C TYR A 130 8.92 5.28 5.34
N PHE A 131 8.26 5.33 4.18
CA PHE A 131 6.83 5.59 4.09
C PHE A 131 6.01 4.62 4.95
N TYR A 132 6.21 3.31 4.75
CA TYR A 132 5.44 2.31 5.50
C TYR A 132 5.88 2.16 6.96
N GLN A 133 7.16 2.43 7.26
CA GLN A 133 7.61 2.55 8.65
C GLN A 133 6.88 3.68 9.39
N GLN A 134 6.70 4.84 8.75
CA GLN A 134 5.95 5.95 9.34
C GLN A 134 4.45 5.63 9.47
N ILE A 135 3.82 5.02 8.47
CA ILE A 135 2.42 4.57 8.56
C ILE A 135 2.21 3.63 9.77
N LEU A 136 3.08 2.63 9.95
CA LEU A 136 3.03 1.73 11.10
C LEU A 136 3.26 2.45 12.43
N ALA A 137 4.19 3.40 12.49
CA ALA A 137 4.44 4.17 13.71
C ALA A 137 3.21 5.00 14.11
N HIS A 138 2.57 5.68 13.15
CA HIS A 138 1.32 6.42 13.40
C HIS A 138 0.20 5.49 13.84
N TYR A 139 0.02 4.36 13.15
CA TYR A 139 -0.96 3.36 13.55
C TYR A 139 -0.74 2.87 14.98
N ASN A 140 0.50 2.56 15.37
CA ASN A 140 0.83 2.16 16.74
C ASN A 140 0.59 3.27 17.78
N LEU A 141 0.81 4.54 17.43
CA LEU A 141 0.44 5.65 18.31
C LEU A 141 -1.08 5.72 18.54
N HIS A 142 -1.89 5.49 17.50
CA HIS A 142 -3.34 5.43 17.62
C HIS A 142 -3.82 4.20 18.40
N ARG A 143 -3.14 3.05 18.28
CA ARG A 143 -3.35 1.88 19.14
C ARG A 143 -3.10 2.20 20.59
N LEU A 144 -1.93 2.77 20.90
CA LEU A 144 -1.54 3.14 22.26
C LEU A 144 -2.51 4.16 22.88
N ALA A 145 -2.94 5.16 22.10
CA ALA A 145 -3.92 6.15 22.54
C ALA A 145 -5.29 5.55 22.88
N ASN A 146 -5.63 4.40 22.29
CA ASN A 146 -6.84 3.63 22.55
C ASN A 146 -6.61 2.43 23.49
N TYR A 147 -5.48 2.39 24.22
CA TYR A 147 -5.12 1.29 25.14
C TYR A 147 -5.04 -0.09 24.48
N LEU A 148 -4.78 -0.14 23.17
CA LEU A 148 -4.56 -1.39 22.44
C LEU A 148 -3.09 -1.79 22.48
N PRO A 149 -2.77 -3.09 22.60
CA PRO A 149 -1.39 -3.57 22.52
C PRO A 149 -0.84 -3.41 21.10
N GLU A 150 0.48 -3.51 20.93
CA GLU A 150 1.06 -3.72 19.60
C GLU A 150 0.46 -4.96 18.93
N MET A 151 0.37 -4.95 17.60
CA MET A 151 -0.09 -6.12 16.85
C MET A 151 0.81 -7.33 17.08
N ASN A 152 0.24 -8.52 17.00
CA ASN A 152 0.99 -9.77 16.98
C ASN A 152 1.96 -9.81 15.78
N ASP A 153 3.00 -10.64 15.88
CA ASP A 153 3.88 -10.90 14.75
C ASP A 153 3.21 -11.81 13.72
N PHE A 154 3.56 -11.62 12.45
CA PHE A 154 3.05 -12.45 11.37
C PHE A 154 3.61 -13.87 11.43
N ASP A 155 2.72 -14.86 11.32
CA ASP A 155 3.10 -16.26 11.14
C ASP A 155 2.30 -16.85 9.97
N TRP A 156 3.03 -17.36 8.98
CA TRP A 156 2.46 -18.02 7.80
C TRP A 156 1.56 -19.23 8.12
N ASN A 157 1.65 -19.80 9.31
CA ASN A 157 0.86 -20.95 9.74
C ASN A 157 -0.33 -20.56 10.62
N MET A 158 -0.46 -19.27 10.94
CA MET A 158 -1.57 -18.74 11.73
C MET A 158 -2.57 -18.04 10.82
N PRO A 159 -3.87 -18.13 11.13
CA PRO A 159 -4.88 -17.38 10.40
C PRO A 159 -4.78 -15.88 10.72
N ILE A 160 -5.37 -15.05 9.86
CA ILE A 160 -5.54 -13.62 10.11
C ILE A 160 -6.63 -13.44 11.18
N GLU A 161 -6.22 -13.12 12.40
CA GLU A 161 -7.08 -13.06 13.59
C GLU A 161 -8.33 -12.19 13.38
N TYR A 162 -8.13 -10.93 12.96
CA TYR A 162 -9.22 -9.97 12.80
C TYR A 162 -9.78 -9.96 11.37
N GLY A 163 -11.07 -10.20 11.28
CA GLY A 163 -11.89 -9.94 10.11
C GLY A 163 -12.06 -8.46 9.83
N TYR A 164 -12.60 -8.14 8.67
CA TYR A 164 -12.93 -6.76 8.30
C TYR A 164 -14.11 -6.74 7.32
N ASN A 165 -15.15 -5.97 7.66
CA ASN A 165 -16.24 -5.66 6.75
C ASN A 165 -16.15 -4.18 6.36
N PRO A 166 -15.77 -3.87 5.10
CA PRO A 166 -15.52 -2.49 4.71
C PRO A 166 -16.78 -1.63 4.54
N ASP A 167 -17.96 -2.24 4.37
CA ASP A 167 -19.17 -1.58 3.84
C ASP A 167 -18.86 -0.68 2.63
N LEU A 168 -18.00 -1.14 1.71
CA LEU A 168 -17.67 -0.42 0.47
C LEU A 168 -18.28 -1.13 -0.73
N LYS A 169 -18.57 -0.35 -1.78
CA LYS A 169 -19.04 -0.86 -3.07
C LYS A 169 -18.25 -0.23 -4.20
N TYR A 170 -17.84 -1.03 -5.17
CA TYR A 170 -17.26 -0.57 -6.42
C TYR A 170 -18.28 0.26 -7.22
N HIS A 171 -17.78 1.05 -8.19
CA HIS A 171 -18.65 1.86 -9.05
C HIS A 171 -19.71 1.04 -9.80
N ASN A 172 -19.34 -0.18 -10.19
CA ASN A 172 -20.21 -1.11 -10.91
C ASN A 172 -21.29 -1.75 -10.01
N GLY A 173 -21.33 -1.41 -8.71
CA GLY A 173 -22.28 -1.92 -7.74
C GLY A 173 -21.86 -3.21 -7.02
N GLN A 174 -20.75 -3.84 -7.40
CA GLN A 174 -20.23 -5.00 -6.66
C GLN A 174 -19.72 -4.57 -5.28
N ALA A 175 -20.01 -5.36 -4.25
CA ALA A 175 -19.50 -5.10 -2.90
C ALA A 175 -18.02 -5.50 -2.80
N PHE A 176 -17.25 -4.76 -2.00
CA PHE A 176 -16.00 -5.30 -1.48
C PHE A 176 -16.32 -6.48 -0.55
N PRO A 177 -15.58 -7.59 -0.66
CA PRO A 177 -15.83 -8.75 0.20
C PRO A 177 -15.50 -8.43 1.67
N ALA A 178 -16.37 -8.87 2.57
CA ALA A 178 -16.04 -8.94 3.99
C ALA A 178 -15.18 -10.19 4.24
N ARG A 179 -14.09 -10.03 4.99
CA ARG A 179 -13.25 -11.13 5.45
C ARG A 179 -13.69 -11.52 6.87
N PRO A 180 -14.05 -12.79 7.15
CA PRO A 180 -14.34 -13.25 8.50
C PRO A 180 -13.07 -13.31 9.35
N ASP A 181 -13.24 -13.34 10.67
CA ASP A 181 -12.16 -13.63 11.60
C ASP A 181 -11.51 -14.98 11.29
N ASN A 182 -10.22 -15.08 11.58
CA ASN A 182 -9.42 -16.29 11.41
C ASN A 182 -9.40 -16.84 9.98
N ALA A 183 -9.47 -15.98 8.96
CA ALA A 183 -9.28 -16.40 7.57
C ALA A 183 -7.82 -16.75 7.28
N GLU A 184 -7.59 -17.83 6.54
CA GLU A 184 -6.24 -18.31 6.21
C GLU A 184 -5.80 -17.84 4.81
N LEU A 185 -4.52 -17.46 4.68
CA LEU A 185 -3.93 -17.18 3.37
C LEU A 185 -3.81 -18.48 2.57
N SER A 186 -4.24 -18.42 1.30
CA SER A 186 -4.23 -19.58 0.41
C SER A 186 -3.57 -19.27 -0.93
N SER A 187 -3.18 -20.31 -1.65
CA SER A 187 -2.50 -20.16 -2.94
C SER A 187 -3.45 -19.61 -4.00
N LEU A 188 -2.93 -18.75 -4.87
CA LEU A 188 -3.67 -18.22 -6.01
C LEU A 188 -3.44 -19.08 -7.25
N LYS A 189 -4.26 -18.88 -8.27
CA LYS A 189 -4.10 -19.55 -9.57
C LYS A 189 -2.74 -19.26 -10.24
N SER A 190 -2.17 -18.08 -9.99
CA SER A 190 -0.93 -17.61 -10.61
C SER A 190 0.35 -18.04 -9.87
N TYR A 191 0.28 -18.26 -8.57
CA TYR A 191 1.43 -18.64 -7.73
C TYR A 191 0.95 -19.15 -6.36
N THR A 192 1.82 -19.92 -5.71
CA THR A 192 1.54 -20.53 -4.42
C THR A 192 2.04 -19.68 -3.25
N VAL A 193 1.53 -19.95 -2.05
CA VAL A 193 2.08 -19.40 -0.81
C VAL A 193 3.57 -19.75 -0.65
N GLU A 194 3.97 -20.95 -1.09
CA GLU A 194 5.36 -21.40 -1.01
C GLU A 194 6.29 -20.60 -1.94
N ASP A 195 5.80 -20.14 -3.09
CA ASP A 195 6.56 -19.25 -3.97
C ASP A 195 6.87 -17.91 -3.27
N VAL A 196 5.89 -17.36 -2.54
CA VAL A 196 6.07 -16.11 -1.75
C VAL A 196 7.06 -16.32 -0.61
N LYS A 197 6.94 -17.44 0.14
CA LYS A 197 7.90 -17.82 1.20
C LYS A 197 9.31 -18.01 0.64
N THR A 198 9.44 -18.60 -0.54
CA THR A 198 10.73 -18.80 -1.22
C THR A 198 11.37 -17.47 -1.58
N ILE A 199 10.58 -16.52 -2.09
CA ILE A 199 11.04 -15.15 -2.36
C ILE A 199 11.48 -14.47 -1.06
N GLU A 200 10.66 -14.50 -0.01
CA GLU A 200 11.00 -13.93 1.30
C GLU A 200 12.34 -14.46 1.79
N LYS A 201 12.52 -15.79 1.74
CA LYS A 201 13.76 -16.44 2.15
C LYS A 201 14.97 -15.93 1.35
N ARG A 202 14.87 -15.81 0.02
CA ARG A 202 15.97 -15.28 -0.82
C ARG A 202 16.36 -13.86 -0.41
N ILE A 203 15.38 -13.02 -0.05
CA ILE A 203 15.63 -11.65 0.40
C ILE A 203 16.35 -11.66 1.75
N LYS A 204 15.89 -12.47 2.70
CA LYS A 204 16.50 -12.59 4.03
C LYS A 204 17.91 -13.18 3.97
N ASP A 205 18.13 -14.21 3.16
CA ASP A 205 19.46 -14.81 2.93
C ASP A 205 20.42 -13.78 2.28
N ALA A 206 19.93 -12.96 1.35
CA ALA A 206 20.72 -11.89 0.74
C ALA A 206 21.12 -10.83 1.78
N ILE A 207 20.18 -10.43 2.65
CA ILE A 207 20.45 -9.54 3.77
C ILE A 207 21.53 -10.13 4.68
N ASP A 208 21.39 -11.37 5.14
CA ASP A 208 22.34 -12.04 6.04
C ASP A 208 23.74 -12.24 5.42
N SER A 209 23.80 -12.45 4.11
CA SER A 209 25.08 -12.56 3.40
C SER A 209 25.78 -11.20 3.17
N GLY A 210 25.03 -10.09 3.30
CA GLY A 210 25.52 -8.75 3.04
C GLY A 210 25.69 -8.41 1.54
N TYR A 211 25.06 -9.17 0.64
CA TYR A 211 25.04 -8.88 -0.79
C TYR A 211 23.78 -9.42 -1.50
N VAL A 212 23.47 -8.84 -2.66
CA VAL A 212 22.41 -9.29 -3.56
C VAL A 212 22.99 -9.73 -4.91
N ILE A 213 22.23 -10.52 -5.67
CA ILE A 213 22.63 -11.05 -6.97
C ILE A 213 21.90 -10.28 -8.07
N GLY A 214 22.65 -9.56 -8.92
CA GLY A 214 22.11 -8.83 -10.08
C GLY A 214 21.68 -9.75 -11.22
N LYS A 215 21.02 -9.19 -12.25
CA LYS A 215 20.48 -9.94 -13.41
C LYS A 215 21.55 -10.77 -14.13
N ASP A 216 22.79 -10.28 -14.17
CA ASP A 216 23.93 -10.93 -14.85
C ASP A 216 24.69 -11.91 -13.94
N GLY A 217 24.19 -12.16 -12.72
CA GLY A 217 24.84 -13.00 -11.73
C GLY A 217 25.95 -12.29 -10.95
N ASN A 218 26.17 -11.00 -11.18
CA ASN A 218 27.13 -10.19 -10.43
C ASN A 218 26.67 -10.00 -8.98
N VAL A 219 27.64 -10.00 -8.06
CA VAL A 219 27.40 -9.78 -6.63
C VAL A 219 27.46 -8.28 -6.34
N ILE A 220 26.41 -7.75 -5.73
CA ILE A 220 26.28 -6.33 -5.37
C ILE A 220 26.24 -6.23 -3.84
N SER A 221 27.25 -5.59 -3.25
CA SER A 221 27.31 -5.38 -1.79
C SER A 221 26.21 -4.43 -1.31
N ILE A 222 25.57 -4.77 -0.20
CA ILE A 222 24.56 -3.94 0.48
C ILE A 222 25.06 -3.39 1.82
N LYS A 223 26.35 -3.57 2.15
CA LYS A 223 26.94 -3.13 3.43
C LYS A 223 27.03 -1.61 3.60
N ASN A 224 27.00 -0.86 2.49
CA ASN A 224 26.89 0.60 2.55
C ASN A 224 25.45 0.97 2.90
N TYR A 225 25.24 1.70 4.00
CA TYR A 225 23.90 1.98 4.51
C TYR A 225 23.02 2.82 3.56
N ILE A 226 23.60 3.73 2.77
CA ILE A 226 22.87 4.59 1.82
C ILE A 226 22.42 3.75 0.61
N HIS A 227 23.35 3.02 0.01
CA HIS A 227 23.05 2.26 -1.21
C HIS A 227 22.30 0.96 -0.92
N GLY A 228 22.61 0.30 0.19
CA GLY A 228 22.04 -0.99 0.54
C GLY A 228 20.56 -0.92 0.87
N ILE A 229 20.12 0.07 1.66
CA ILE A 229 18.69 0.22 1.99
C ILE A 229 17.84 0.48 0.74
N ASN A 230 18.35 1.27 -0.22
CA ASN A 230 17.65 1.53 -1.47
C ASN A 230 17.52 0.25 -2.31
N ILE A 231 18.58 -0.53 -2.42
CA ILE A 231 18.57 -1.81 -3.15
C ILE A 231 17.59 -2.80 -2.49
N ILE A 232 17.64 -2.93 -1.16
CA ILE A 232 16.71 -3.80 -0.41
C ILE A 232 15.27 -3.33 -0.58
N GLY A 233 15.02 -2.03 -0.50
CA GLY A 233 13.69 -1.46 -0.73
C GLY A 233 13.12 -1.78 -2.11
N ASN A 234 13.94 -1.64 -3.15
CA ASN A 234 13.52 -1.99 -4.52
C ASN A 234 13.22 -3.48 -4.69
N ILE A 235 14.00 -4.34 -4.02
CA ILE A 235 13.78 -5.80 -4.01
C ILE A 235 12.51 -6.17 -3.25
N VAL A 236 12.29 -5.59 -2.06
CA VAL A 236 11.16 -5.91 -1.18
C VAL A 236 9.85 -5.41 -1.78
N GLU A 237 9.81 -4.16 -2.26
CA GLU A 237 8.66 -3.65 -3.02
C GLU A 237 8.47 -4.47 -4.30
N GLY A 238 9.58 -4.88 -4.93
CA GLY A 238 9.57 -5.58 -6.20
C GLY A 238 9.28 -4.66 -7.38
N ASN A 239 9.79 -3.43 -7.31
CA ASN A 239 9.60 -2.42 -8.34
C ASN A 239 10.51 -2.65 -9.56
N GLU A 240 10.28 -1.89 -10.63
CA GLU A 240 11.06 -1.99 -11.88
C GLU A 240 12.55 -1.60 -11.73
N ASP A 241 12.92 -0.93 -10.63
CA ASP A 241 14.30 -0.61 -10.29
C ASP A 241 14.96 -1.71 -9.43
N SER A 242 14.29 -2.87 -9.26
CA SER A 242 14.85 -4.05 -8.64
C SER A 242 16.02 -4.60 -9.45
N VAL A 243 17.13 -4.85 -8.74
CA VAL A 243 18.38 -5.34 -9.34
C VAL A 243 18.25 -6.72 -9.98
N ASN A 244 17.22 -7.51 -9.62
CA ASN A 244 16.94 -8.82 -10.21
C ASN A 244 15.50 -9.29 -9.90
N SER A 245 14.51 -8.69 -10.55
CA SER A 245 13.09 -9.03 -10.37
C SER A 245 12.74 -10.49 -10.69
N ARG A 246 13.51 -11.17 -11.56
CA ARG A 246 13.31 -12.60 -11.83
C ARG A 246 13.67 -13.48 -10.63
N TYR A 247 14.70 -13.10 -9.88
CA TYR A 247 15.17 -13.87 -8.73
C TYR A 247 14.43 -13.49 -7.44
N TYR A 248 14.20 -12.20 -7.23
CA TYR A 248 13.59 -11.67 -6.02
C TYR A 248 12.07 -11.40 -6.13
N GLY A 249 11.48 -11.55 -7.32
CA GLY A 249 10.02 -11.44 -7.51
C GLY A 249 9.45 -10.06 -7.22
N SER A 250 8.12 -10.03 -7.02
CA SER A 250 7.36 -8.84 -6.61
C SER A 250 6.75 -9.08 -5.23
N TYR A 251 7.61 -9.17 -4.21
CA TYR A 251 7.27 -9.73 -2.91
C TYR A 251 6.05 -9.04 -2.25
N THR A 252 6.11 -7.71 -2.06
CA THR A 252 5.00 -6.96 -1.44
C THR A 252 3.69 -7.11 -2.20
N THR A 253 3.71 -6.98 -3.53
CA THR A 253 2.49 -7.14 -4.36
C THR A 253 1.94 -8.56 -4.28
N MET A 254 2.82 -9.57 -4.34
CA MET A 254 2.39 -10.97 -4.24
C MET A 254 1.74 -11.28 -2.89
N LEU A 255 2.32 -10.76 -1.80
CA LEU A 255 1.78 -10.91 -0.45
C LEU A 255 0.44 -10.20 -0.28
N HIS A 256 0.33 -8.94 -0.71
CA HIS A 256 -0.94 -8.20 -0.66
C HIS A 256 -2.05 -8.87 -1.47
N ASN A 257 -1.72 -9.45 -2.63
CA ASN A 257 -2.69 -10.17 -3.46
C ASN A 257 -3.22 -11.46 -2.79
N LEU A 258 -2.40 -12.16 -1.99
CA LEU A 258 -2.89 -13.30 -1.18
C LEU A 258 -4.01 -12.85 -0.23
N LEU A 259 -3.86 -11.67 0.37
CA LEU A 259 -4.86 -11.09 1.27
C LEU A 259 -6.05 -10.48 0.52
N ALA A 260 -5.80 -9.77 -0.59
CA ALA A 260 -6.84 -9.13 -1.39
C ALA A 260 -7.80 -10.14 -2.02
N LEU A 261 -7.32 -11.34 -2.37
CA LEU A 261 -8.12 -12.40 -2.99
C LEU A 261 -8.48 -13.53 -2.01
N ILE A 262 -8.28 -13.34 -0.70
CA ILE A 262 -8.47 -14.38 0.32
C ILE A 262 -9.87 -15.02 0.30
N MET A 263 -10.89 -14.27 -0.14
CA MET A 263 -12.28 -14.74 -0.21
C MET A 263 -12.63 -15.52 -1.49
N ASP A 264 -11.82 -15.40 -2.55
CA ASP A 264 -11.98 -16.14 -3.81
C ASP A 264 -10.61 -16.31 -4.50
N PRO A 265 -9.70 -17.11 -3.91
CA PRO A 265 -8.30 -17.22 -4.36
C PRO A 265 -8.17 -17.86 -5.76
N ALA A 266 -9.16 -18.68 -6.14
CA ALA A 266 -9.24 -19.31 -7.46
C ALA A 266 -9.91 -18.41 -8.51
N THR A 267 -10.56 -17.31 -8.09
CA THR A 267 -11.37 -16.40 -8.94
C THR A 267 -12.52 -17.12 -9.67
N GLU A 268 -13.10 -18.14 -9.04
CA GLU A 268 -14.15 -18.99 -9.62
C GLU A 268 -15.56 -18.57 -9.18
N HIS A 269 -15.67 -17.71 -8.17
CA HIS A 269 -16.94 -17.27 -7.60
C HIS A 269 -17.32 -15.84 -8.01
N GLY A 270 -16.44 -15.14 -8.75
CA GLY A 270 -16.69 -13.79 -9.23
C GLY A 270 -16.68 -12.74 -8.12
N VAL A 271 -16.00 -13.04 -7.00
CA VAL A 271 -15.86 -12.10 -5.88
C VAL A 271 -14.82 -11.06 -6.26
N ALA A 272 -15.16 -9.79 -6.10
CA ALA A 272 -14.23 -8.69 -6.35
C ALA A 272 -13.09 -8.72 -5.32
N PRO A 273 -11.91 -8.14 -5.62
CA PRO A 273 -10.83 -8.04 -4.65
C PRO A 273 -11.25 -7.28 -3.39
N GLY A 274 -10.70 -7.68 -2.25
CA GLY A 274 -10.78 -6.98 -0.97
C GLY A 274 -10.06 -5.63 -1.00
N VAL A 275 -10.22 -4.86 0.07
CA VAL A 275 -9.72 -3.48 0.16
C VAL A 275 -8.19 -3.37 0.05
N VAL A 276 -7.44 -4.40 0.44
CA VAL A 276 -5.97 -4.41 0.29
C VAL A 276 -5.53 -4.45 -1.18
N GLY A 277 -6.44 -4.75 -2.10
CA GLY A 277 -6.18 -4.69 -3.54
C GLY A 277 -6.05 -3.27 -4.12
N HIS A 278 -6.35 -2.22 -3.34
CA HIS A 278 -6.31 -0.83 -3.80
C HIS A 278 -5.59 0.07 -2.79
N TYR A 279 -4.80 1.03 -3.26
CA TYR A 279 -4.09 1.97 -2.39
C TYR A 279 -5.04 2.96 -1.70
N GLU A 280 -6.21 3.18 -2.29
CA GLU A 280 -7.28 4.03 -1.77
C GLU A 280 -8.02 3.40 -0.59
N THR A 281 -7.87 2.08 -0.36
CA THR A 281 -8.65 1.36 0.66
C THR A 281 -7.83 0.44 1.54
N ALA A 282 -6.58 0.11 1.19
CA ALA A 282 -5.76 -0.83 1.94
C ALA A 282 -5.56 -0.46 3.41
N LEU A 283 -5.38 0.84 3.71
CA LEU A 283 -5.15 1.31 5.09
C LEU A 283 -6.37 1.17 6.01
N ARG A 284 -7.54 0.83 5.47
CA ARG A 284 -8.75 0.61 6.26
C ARG A 284 -8.74 -0.73 7.00
N ASP A 285 -8.01 -1.70 6.47
CA ASP A 285 -8.02 -3.08 6.95
C ASP A 285 -6.93 -3.33 8.01
N PRO A 286 -7.26 -3.83 9.21
CA PRO A 286 -6.26 -4.21 10.20
C PRO A 286 -5.21 -5.21 9.67
N ALA A 287 -5.59 -6.11 8.76
CA ALA A 287 -4.68 -7.08 8.18
C ALA A 287 -3.59 -6.46 7.30
N PHE A 288 -3.83 -5.25 6.75
CA PHE A 288 -2.78 -4.50 6.07
C PHE A 288 -1.62 -4.20 7.02
N TYR A 289 -1.89 -3.69 8.22
CA TYR A 289 -0.86 -3.34 9.19
C TYR A 289 -0.15 -4.58 9.75
N TYR A 290 -0.88 -5.69 9.90
CA TYR A 290 -0.30 -6.98 10.29
C TYR A 290 0.75 -7.48 9.28
N LEU A 291 0.43 -7.45 7.98
CA LEU A 291 1.38 -7.80 6.92
C LEU A 291 2.48 -6.75 6.76
N GLN A 292 2.16 -5.47 6.88
CA GLN A 292 3.15 -4.41 6.74
C GLN A 292 4.18 -4.46 7.88
N LYS A 293 3.77 -4.83 9.11
CA LYS A 293 4.68 -5.08 10.23
C LYS A 293 5.70 -6.19 9.88
N HIS A 294 5.25 -7.26 9.24
CA HIS A 294 6.11 -8.35 8.75
C HIS A 294 7.12 -7.86 7.70
N ILE A 295 6.65 -7.14 6.69
CA ILE A 295 7.50 -6.54 5.65
C ILE A 295 8.56 -5.62 6.28
N ASN A 296 8.15 -4.80 7.25
CA ASN A 296 9.07 -3.94 8.00
C ASN A 296 10.11 -4.73 8.82
N GLY A 297 9.77 -5.93 9.29
CA GLY A 297 10.70 -6.84 9.94
C GLY A 297 11.90 -7.23 9.07
N ILE A 298 11.70 -7.34 7.74
CA ILE A 298 12.79 -7.61 6.79
C ILE A 298 13.78 -6.44 6.76
N PHE A 299 13.27 -5.20 6.74
CA PHE A 299 14.14 -4.03 6.81
C PHE A 299 14.85 -3.90 8.15
N LYS A 300 14.19 -4.29 9.24
CA LYS A 300 14.83 -4.34 10.56
C LYS A 300 16.00 -5.32 10.57
N GLN A 301 15.86 -6.50 9.98
CA GLN A 301 16.96 -7.46 9.83
C GLN A 301 18.18 -6.83 9.14
N TYR A 302 17.97 -6.03 8.09
CA TYR A 302 19.04 -5.29 7.42
C TYR A 302 19.64 -4.20 8.32
N LYS A 303 18.79 -3.36 8.94
CA LYS A 303 19.23 -2.23 9.78
C LYS A 303 20.02 -2.71 11.00
N ASP A 304 19.69 -3.86 11.57
CA ASP A 304 20.37 -4.44 12.73
C ASP A 304 21.82 -4.91 12.40
N GLN A 305 22.17 -5.07 11.12
CA GLN A 305 23.53 -5.38 10.68
C GLN A 305 24.40 -4.14 10.47
N LEU A 306 23.81 -2.94 10.48
CA LEU A 306 24.54 -1.70 10.30
C LEU A 306 25.24 -1.30 11.61
N PRO A 307 26.42 -0.67 11.54
CA PRO A 307 27.07 -0.14 12.73
C PRO A 307 26.19 0.94 13.37
N SER A 308 26.08 0.92 14.70
CA SER A 308 25.45 2.00 15.45
C SER A 308 26.16 3.33 15.23
N TYR A 309 25.41 4.43 15.22
CA TYR A 309 25.98 5.77 15.20
C TYR A 309 26.92 5.98 16.38
N ARG A 310 28.09 6.52 16.09
CA ARG A 310 29.08 6.97 17.07
C ARG A 310 28.73 8.38 17.54
N GLY A 311 29.30 8.79 18.68
CA GLY A 311 29.13 10.16 19.17
C GLY A 311 29.49 11.21 18.11
N ASP A 312 30.59 10.98 17.37
CA ASP A 312 31.06 11.88 16.31
C ASP A 312 30.12 11.93 15.10
N ASP A 313 29.28 10.91 14.88
CA ASP A 313 28.30 10.90 13.79
C ASP A 313 27.06 11.78 14.11
N LEU A 314 26.79 12.00 15.40
CA LEU A 314 25.60 12.72 15.90
C LEU A 314 25.95 14.10 16.46
N PHE A 315 27.20 14.35 16.82
CA PHE A 315 27.64 15.56 17.48
C PHE A 315 27.64 16.75 16.51
N PHE A 316 26.85 17.79 16.82
CA PHE A 316 26.90 19.06 16.10
C PHE A 316 27.72 20.09 16.88
N SER A 317 29.00 20.23 16.49
CA SER A 317 29.94 21.14 17.15
C SER A 317 29.42 22.59 17.22
N GLY A 318 29.47 23.16 18.43
CA GLY A 318 29.04 24.54 18.69
C GLY A 318 27.54 24.73 18.91
N VAL A 319 26.73 23.66 18.88
CA VAL A 319 25.27 23.72 19.07
C VAL A 319 24.87 22.93 20.32
N ALA A 320 23.95 23.49 21.12
CA ALA A 320 23.35 22.83 22.27
C ALA A 320 21.85 23.14 22.34
N VAL A 321 21.03 22.10 22.56
CA VAL A 321 19.61 22.24 22.90
C VAL A 321 19.53 22.47 24.40
N LYS A 322 19.01 23.63 24.82
CA LYS A 322 18.94 24.04 26.23
C LYS A 322 17.63 23.67 26.90
#